data_AF-A0A2E8ES42-F1
#
_entry.id   AF-A0A2E8ES42-F1
#
_cell.length_a   1.000
_cell.length_b   1.000
_cell.length_c   1.000
_cell.angle_alpha   90.00
_cell.angle_beta   90.00
_cell.angle_gamma   90.00
#
_symmetry.space_group_name_H-M   'P 1'
#
loop_
_entity.id
_entity.type
_entity.pdbx_description
1 polymer ?
#
loop_
_entity_poly.entity_id
_entity_poly.type
_entity_poly.pdbx_seq_one_letter_code
_entity_poly.pdbx_strand_id
1 'polypeptide(L)'
;MGSLFRFDLDEVVVDSEEEPFEATELSLLNAKPYVDAWYFINEWFGKGFDIEFYTDRDPKFREVTERWLREWDIPYNELIFRKDV
;
A
#
# COMPACT_ATOMS: atom_id res chain seq x y z
N MET A 1 -22.73 10.29 0.46
CA MET A 1 -21.62 10.40 1.44
C MET A 1 -20.59 9.41 0.95
N GLY A 2 -19.52 9.87 0.29
CA GLY A 2 -18.48 8.98 -0.22
C GLY A 2 -17.70 8.44 0.96
N SER A 3 -17.67 7.12 1.12
CA SER A 3 -16.97 6.49 2.23
C SER A 3 -15.59 6.06 1.75
N LEU A 4 -14.61 6.93 1.99
CA LEU A 4 -13.22 6.77 1.60
C LEU A 4 -12.37 6.44 2.83
N PHE A 5 -11.53 5.43 2.74
CA PHE A 5 -10.39 5.23 3.64
C PHE A 5 -9.09 5.53 2.92
N ARG A 6 -8.18 6.20 3.63
CA ARG A 6 -6.85 6.52 3.12
C ARG A 6 -5.81 6.04 4.12
N PHE A 7 -4.80 5.33 3.64
CA PHE A 7 -3.75 4.73 4.46
C PHE A 7 -2.36 5.15 4.00
N ASP A 8 -1.46 5.27 4.97
CA ASP A 8 -0.02 5.24 4.70
C ASP A 8 0.37 3.79 4.36
N LEU A 9 0.81 3.55 3.13
CA LEU A 9 1.18 2.22 2.69
C LEU A 9 2.38 1.69 3.50
N ASP A 10 3.35 2.55 3.76
CA ASP A 10 4.65 2.14 4.31
C ASP A 10 4.56 1.93 5.82
N GLU A 11 3.80 2.79 6.52
CA GLU A 11 3.69 2.75 7.98
C GLU A 11 2.55 1.86 8.51
N VAL A 12 1.48 1.68 7.72
CA VAL A 12 0.23 1.04 8.22
C VAL A 12 -0.09 -0.28 7.52
N VAL A 13 0.35 -0.46 6.27
CA VAL A 13 -0.02 -1.65 5.49
C VAL A 13 1.14 -2.63 5.39
N VAL A 14 2.37 -2.14 5.29
CA VAL A 14 3.56 -2.95 5.05
C VAL A 14 4.29 -3.19 6.38
N ASP A 15 4.49 -4.46 6.71
CA ASP A 15 5.29 -4.91 7.84
C ASP A 15 6.77 -4.94 7.43
N SER A 16 7.42 -3.78 7.53
CA SER A 16 8.82 -3.56 7.20
C SER A 16 9.45 -2.58 8.19
N GLU A 17 10.64 -2.92 8.70
CA GLU A 17 11.48 -1.99 9.49
C GLU A 17 12.42 -1.15 8.61
N GLU A 18 12.45 -1.40 7.29
CA GLU A 18 13.25 -0.61 6.35
C GLU A 18 12.54 0.70 6.00
N GLU A 19 13.30 1.79 6.10
CA GLU A 19 12.86 3.11 5.66
C GLU A 19 12.63 3.14 4.13
N PRO A 20 11.59 3.82 3.62
CA PRO A 20 11.28 3.85 2.19
C PRO A 20 12.40 4.36 1.28
N PHE A 21 13.30 5.20 1.80
CA PHE A 21 14.45 5.72 1.04
C PHE A 21 15.61 4.71 0.91
N GLU A 22 15.65 3.69 1.77
CA GLU A 22 16.64 2.59 1.73
C GLU A 22 16.11 1.38 0.96
N ALA A 23 14.81 1.36 0.67
CA ALA A 23 14.14 0.24 0.03
C ALA A 23 14.74 -0.13 -1.35
N THR A 24 14.76 -1.43 -1.62
CA THR A 24 15.13 -2.01 -2.91
C THR A 24 13.92 -2.74 -3.51
N GLU A 25 13.92 -3.01 -4.82
CA GLU A 25 12.86 -3.82 -5.42
C GLU A 25 12.69 -5.19 -4.73
N LEU A 26 13.81 -5.78 -4.30
CA LEU A 26 13.81 -7.07 -3.61
C LEU A 26 13.20 -6.97 -2.21
N SER A 27 13.52 -5.93 -1.43
CA SER A 27 12.93 -5.79 -0.09
C SER A 27 11.45 -5.45 -0.16
N LEU A 28 11.03 -4.60 -1.09
CA LEU A 28 9.62 -4.29 -1.33
C LEU A 28 8.79 -5.53 -1.71
N LEU A 29 9.34 -6.46 -2.51
CA LEU A 29 8.64 -7.71 -2.87
C LEU A 29 8.57 -8.72 -1.72
N ASN A 30 9.60 -8.78 -0.87
CA ASN A 30 9.66 -9.75 0.22
C ASN A 30 8.98 -9.28 1.51
N ALA A 31 8.64 -7.99 1.62
CA ALA A 31 7.87 -7.46 2.73
C ALA A 31 6.50 -8.15 2.82
N LYS A 32 5.96 -8.26 4.04
CA LYS A 32 4.62 -8.80 4.27
C LYS A 32 3.66 -7.68 4.61
N PRO A 33 2.34 -7.84 4.38
CA PRO A 33 1.39 -6.89 4.93
C PRO A 33 1.21 -7.14 6.44
N TYR A 34 0.90 -6.09 7.18
CA TYR A 34 0.27 -6.25 8.48
C TYR A 34 -1.07 -6.97 8.32
N VAL A 35 -1.26 -8.05 9.09
CA VAL A 35 -2.39 -8.97 8.91
C VAL A 35 -3.73 -8.28 9.18
N ASP A 36 -3.80 -7.43 10.19
CA ASP A 36 -4.98 -6.65 10.55
C ASP A 36 -5.34 -5.59 9.49
N ALA A 37 -4.34 -4.87 8.97
CA ALA A 37 -4.52 -3.93 7.86
C ALA A 37 -5.06 -4.66 6.61
N TRP A 38 -4.48 -5.81 6.27
CA TRP A 38 -4.92 -6.64 5.15
C TRP A 38 -6.40 -7.02 5.26
N TYR A 39 -6.83 -7.52 6.42
CA TYR A 39 -8.23 -7.89 6.66
C TYR A 39 -9.15 -6.68 6.58
N PHE A 40 -8.77 -5.57 7.22
CA PHE A 40 -9.58 -4.34 7.23
C PHE A 40 -9.81 -3.84 5.79
N ILE A 41 -8.73 -3.68 5.02
CA ILE A 41 -8.79 -3.14 3.66
C ILE A 41 -9.70 -4.01 2.78
N ASN A 42 -9.48 -5.33 2.80
CA ASN A 42 -10.27 -6.26 2.00
C ASN A 42 -11.76 -6.25 2.40
N GLU A 43 -12.06 -6.25 3.70
CA GLU A 43 -13.44 -6.23 4.18
C GLU A 43 -14.18 -4.95 3.75
N TRP A 44 -13.56 -3.78 3.92
CA TRP A 44 -14.23 -2.51 3.64
C TRP A 44 -14.30 -2.20 2.16
N PHE A 45 -13.28 -2.56 1.38
CA PHE A 45 -13.36 -2.51 -0.08
C PHE A 45 -14.53 -3.38 -0.59
N GLY A 46 -14.67 -4.60 -0.06
CA GLY A 46 -15.79 -5.49 -0.39
C GLY A 46 -17.18 -4.94 -0.01
N LYS A 47 -17.24 -4.01 0.95
CA LYS A 47 -18.47 -3.29 1.33
C LYS A 47 -18.73 -2.04 0.49
N GLY A 48 -17.91 -1.77 -0.52
CA GLY A 48 -18.06 -0.63 -1.44
C GLY A 48 -17.46 0.68 -0.92
N PHE A 49 -16.49 0.60 0.00
CA PHE A 49 -15.69 1.76 0.42
C PHE A 49 -14.52 1.93 -0.53
N ASP A 50 -14.21 3.17 -0.90
CA ASP A 50 -13.01 3.46 -1.68
C ASP A 50 -11.78 3.38 -0.76
N ILE A 51 -10.69 2.80 -1.28
CA ILE A 51 -9.41 2.66 -0.59
C ILE A 51 -8.34 3.40 -1.37
N GLU A 52 -7.65 4.33 -0.73
CA GLU A 52 -6.50 5.03 -1.30
C GLU A 52 -5.25 4.78 -0.46
N PHE A 53 -4.13 4.62 -1.15
CA PHE A 53 -2.81 4.54 -0.52
C PHE A 53 -2.00 5.78 -0.85
N TYR A 54 -1.26 6.28 0.14
CA TYR A 54 -0.13 7.16 -0.09
C TYR A 54 1.16 6.51 0.40
N THR A 55 2.26 6.78 -0.29
CA THR A 55 3.56 6.15 -0.01
C THR A 55 4.69 7.16 -0.16
N ASP A 56 5.74 7.00 0.65
CA ASP A 56 7.00 7.75 0.57
C ASP A 56 8.04 7.09 -0.33
N ARG A 57 7.72 5.93 -0.91
CA ARG A 57 8.57 5.27 -1.89
C ARG A 57 8.91 6.20 -3.03
N ASP A 58 10.09 5.98 -3.62
CA ASP A 58 10.45 6.64 -4.85
C ASP A 58 9.50 6.18 -6.00
N PRO A 59 8.96 7.09 -6.83
CA PRO A 59 8.06 6.76 -7.93
C PRO A 59 8.61 5.71 -8.92
N LYS A 60 9.94 5.54 -9.00
CA LYS A 60 10.55 4.45 -9.78
C LYS A 60 10.09 3.05 -9.33
N PHE A 61 9.63 2.92 -8.08
CA PHE A 61 9.14 1.67 -7.50
C PHE A 61 7.63 1.45 -7.69
N ARG A 62 6.96 2.22 -8.56
CA ARG A 62 5.53 2.04 -8.83
C ARG A 62 5.19 0.62 -9.28
N GLU A 63 5.88 0.12 -10.31
CA GLU A 63 5.57 -1.21 -10.86
C GLU A 63 5.74 -2.32 -9.83
N VAL A 64 6.80 -2.26 -9.02
CA VAL A 64 7.05 -3.26 -7.96
C VAL A 64 6.04 -3.15 -6.83
N THR A 65 5.61 -1.94 -6.47
CA THR A 65 4.58 -1.70 -5.44
C THR A 65 3.22 -2.23 -5.88
N GLU A 66 2.80 -1.94 -7.12
CA GLU A 66 1.54 -2.45 -7.67
C GLU A 66 1.55 -3.96 -7.87
N ARG A 67 2.71 -4.53 -8.19
CA ARG A 67 2.89 -5.99 -8.22
C ARG A 67 2.69 -6.59 -6.83
N TRP A 68 3.31 -6.03 -5.80
CA TRP A 68 3.17 -6.51 -4.43
C TRP A 68 1.71 -6.44 -3.94
N LEU A 69 1.02 -5.31 -4.18
CA LEU A 69 -0.40 -5.15 -3.83
C LEU A 69 -1.27 -6.23 -4.48
N ARG A 70 -0.97 -6.57 -5.74
CA ARG A 70 -1.66 -7.63 -6.49
C ARG A 70 -1.35 -9.03 -5.96
N GLU A 71 -0.09 -9.32 -5.65
CA GLU A 71 0.34 -10.64 -5.14
C GLU A 71 -0.24 -10.94 -3.75
N TRP A 72 -0.52 -9.89 -2.97
CA TRP A 72 -1.18 -10.00 -1.67
C TRP A 72 -2.70 -9.81 -1.71
N ASP A 73 -3.33 -9.70 -2.89
CA ASP A 73 -4.77 -9.45 -3.01
C ASP A 73 -5.23 -8.25 -2.16
N ILE A 74 -4.49 -7.13 -2.21
CA ILE A 74 -4.85 -5.88 -1.53
C ILE A 74 -5.51 -4.94 -2.54
N PRO A 75 -6.84 -4.75 -2.47
CA PRO A 75 -7.55 -3.89 -3.40
C PRO A 75 -7.36 -2.41 -3.06
N TYR A 76 -7.35 -1.56 -4.08
CA TYR A 76 -7.27 -0.11 -3.96
C TYR A 76 -7.86 0.59 -5.18
N ASN A 77 -8.25 1.84 -4.99
CA ASN A 77 -8.74 2.75 -6.02
C ASN A 77 -7.62 3.65 -6.54
N GLU A 78 -6.81 4.24 -5.65
CA GLU A 78 -5.71 5.13 -6.02
C GLU A 78 -4.43 4.84 -5.22
N LEU A 79 -3.27 5.02 -5.85
CA LEU A 79 -1.94 4.93 -5.25
C LEU A 79 -1.13 6.20 -5.55
N ILE A 80 -0.92 7.00 -4.51
CA ILE A 80 -0.32 8.33 -4.55
C ILE A 80 1.10 8.28 -4.01
N PHE A 81 2.08 8.72 -4.79
CA PHE A 81 3.47 8.82 -4.35
C PHE A 81 3.70 10.24 -3.82
N ARG A 82 3.99 10.39 -2.52
CA ARG A 82 4.12 11.71 -1.86
C ARG A 82 5.28 12.53 -2.41
N LYS A 83 6.34 11.89 -2.92
CA LYS A 83 7.49 12.56 -3.53
C LYS A 83 7.13 13.35 -4.80
N ASP A 84 5.95 13.12 -5.37
CA ASP A 84 5.40 13.88 -6.51
C ASP A 84 4.46 15.04 -6.10
N VAL A 85 4.37 15.38 -4.79
CA VAL A 85 3.51 16.43 -4.23
C VAL A 85 4.31 17.51 -3.50
#